data_AF-A0A3B0UQH4-F1
#
_entry.id   AF-A0A3B0UQH4-F1
#
_cell.length_a   1.000
_cell.length_b   1.000
_cell.length_c   1.000
_cell.angle_alpha   90.00
_cell.angle_beta   90.00
_cell.angle_gamma   90.00
#
_symmetry.space_group_name_H-M   'P 1'
#
loop_
_entity.id
_entity.type
_entity.pdbx_description
1 polymer ?
#
loop_
_entity_poly.entity_id
_entity_poly.type
_entity_poly.pdbx_seq_one_letter_code
_entity_poly.pdbx_strand_id
1 'polypeptide(L)'
;MKKLPVLTLLFFLFGALFLVACGSPADIQEAVEDVVNEVAPTVQAAVEEIAPTVQAAVEEIAPTVQAAVEEIAPTVEAAATDVAEAVEEVMEEPTEEPMEEMRTDNLDGEIITFYHFGDLSGPLAGITGPLINGFNDAVAAVNADGGIRGAQVEIQFSDTQSSVDEAVAAYDRYTSEDDNVLVMFTYGSGDGEALASRFVEDEIPSLAAGLSSVAFY
;
A
#
# COMPACT_ATOMS: atom_id res chain seq x y z
N MET A 1 -32.63 2.22 -15.84
CA MET A 1 -31.48 1.73 -15.07
C MET A 1 -30.24 2.48 -15.56
N LYS A 2 -29.87 3.59 -14.89
CA LYS A 2 -28.65 4.36 -15.15
C LYS A 2 -27.91 4.48 -13.81
N LYS A 3 -26.88 3.64 -13.58
CA LYS A 3 -25.98 3.69 -12.40
C LYS A 3 -24.52 3.85 -12.86
N LEU A 4 -24.25 4.86 -13.69
CA LEU A 4 -22.93 5.06 -14.32
C LEU A 4 -22.13 6.33 -13.93
N PRO A 5 -22.55 7.27 -13.06
CA PRO A 5 -21.69 8.45 -12.82
C PRO A 5 -20.64 8.25 -11.71
N VAL A 6 -20.91 7.44 -10.67
CA VAL A 6 -20.02 7.34 -9.49
C VAL A 6 -18.76 6.54 -9.78
N LEU A 7 -18.86 5.45 -10.55
CA LEU A 7 -17.72 4.60 -10.88
C LEU A 7 -16.72 5.32 -11.80
N THR A 8 -17.22 6.17 -12.71
CA THR A 8 -16.39 6.94 -13.65
C THR A 8 -15.65 8.05 -12.91
N LEU A 9 -16.32 8.77 -12.00
CA LEU A 9 -15.69 9.78 -11.14
C LEU A 9 -14.58 9.18 -10.26
N LEU A 10 -14.82 7.98 -9.69
CA LEU A 10 -13.85 7.28 -8.85
C LEU A 10 -12.63 6.78 -9.64
N PHE A 11 -12.83 6.41 -10.92
CA PHE A 11 -11.76 6.02 -11.83
C PHE A 11 -10.87 7.20 -12.25
N PHE A 12 -11.46 8.39 -12.44
CA PHE A 12 -10.72 9.63 -12.68
C PHE A 12 -9.97 10.11 -11.44
N LEU A 13 -10.56 9.97 -10.25
CA LEU A 13 -9.92 10.29 -8.97
C LEU A 13 -8.71 9.37 -8.69
N PHE A 14 -8.80 8.10 -9.07
CA PHE A 14 -7.67 7.15 -9.03
C PHE A 14 -6.59 7.45 -10.08
N GLY A 15 -6.98 7.94 -11.26
CA GLY A 15 -6.05 8.36 -12.31
C GLY A 15 -5.24 9.61 -11.95
N ALA A 16 -5.88 10.59 -11.29
CA ALA A 16 -5.21 11.78 -10.76
C ALA A 16 -4.21 11.43 -9.65
N LEU A 17 -4.54 10.46 -8.79
CA LEU A 17 -3.63 9.94 -7.76
C LEU A 17 -2.35 9.30 -8.34
N PHE A 18 -2.44 8.75 -9.57
CA PHE A 18 -1.29 8.14 -10.27
C PHE A 18 -0.36 9.19 -10.93
N LEU A 19 -0.86 10.38 -11.27
CA LEU A 19 -0.05 11.44 -11.87
C LEU A 19 0.81 12.22 -10.85
N VAL A 20 0.41 12.19 -9.57
CA VAL A 20 1.10 12.87 -8.46
C VAL A 20 2.49 12.26 -8.17
N ALA A 21 2.80 11.08 -8.69
CA ALA A 21 4.07 10.40 -8.42
C ALA A 21 5.28 10.91 -9.22
N CYS A 22 5.13 11.86 -10.17
CA CYS A 22 6.26 12.32 -11.02
C CYS A 22 6.21 13.78 -11.50
N GLY A 23 5.25 14.61 -11.06
CA GLY A 23 5.07 16.00 -11.53
C GLY A 23 5.61 17.06 -10.57
N SER A 24 6.12 18.17 -11.11
CA SER A 24 6.49 19.36 -10.32
C SER A 24 5.23 20.11 -9.85
N PRO A 25 5.30 20.99 -8.83
CA PRO A 25 4.13 21.72 -8.29
C PRO A 25 3.34 22.52 -9.33
N ALA A 26 3.98 22.91 -10.44
CA ALA A 26 3.33 23.59 -11.56
C ALA A 26 2.44 22.65 -12.39
N ASP A 27 2.80 21.37 -12.50
CA ASP A 27 2.09 20.36 -13.28
C ASP A 27 0.79 19.90 -12.58
N ILE A 28 0.71 20.05 -11.25
CA ILE A 28 -0.46 19.69 -10.44
C ILE A 28 -1.58 20.74 -10.57
N GLN A 29 -1.21 22.01 -10.70
CA GLN A 29 -2.16 23.11 -10.83
C GLN A 29 -2.83 23.12 -12.22
N GLU A 30 -2.05 22.82 -13.27
CA GLU A 30 -2.55 22.62 -14.63
C GLU A 30 -3.46 21.39 -14.73
N ALA A 31 -3.11 20.28 -14.07
CA ALA A 31 -3.94 19.07 -14.06
C ALA A 31 -5.30 19.25 -13.36
N VAL A 32 -5.37 20.09 -12.32
CA VAL A 32 -6.64 20.42 -11.65
C VAL A 32 -7.52 21.32 -12.52
N GLU A 33 -6.95 22.30 -13.21
CA GLU A 33 -7.70 23.13 -14.17
C GLU A 33 -8.19 22.33 -15.38
N ASP A 34 -7.41 21.36 -15.87
CA ASP A 34 -7.78 20.51 -17.01
C ASP A 34 -8.95 19.57 -16.65
N VAL A 35 -8.94 18.97 -15.46
CA VAL A 35 -10.05 18.16 -14.94
C VAL A 35 -11.33 18.99 -14.76
N VAL A 36 -11.22 20.23 -14.29
CA VAL A 36 -12.36 21.14 -14.15
C VAL A 36 -12.94 21.51 -15.52
N ASN A 37 -12.09 21.78 -16.52
CA ASN A 37 -12.50 22.13 -17.87
C ASN A 37 -13.06 20.94 -18.67
N GLU A 38 -12.61 19.71 -18.41
CA GLU A 38 -13.09 18.49 -19.06
C GLU A 38 -14.44 18.00 -18.51
N VAL A 39 -14.68 18.23 -17.21
CA VAL A 39 -15.94 17.85 -16.54
C VAL A 39 -17.04 18.89 -16.75
N ALA A 40 -16.69 20.17 -16.94
CA ALA A 40 -17.63 21.27 -17.21
C ALA A 40 -18.64 21.02 -18.37
N PRO A 41 -18.23 20.58 -19.58
CA PRO A 41 -19.16 20.31 -20.68
C PRO A 41 -20.05 19.09 -20.42
N THR A 42 -19.60 18.11 -19.62
CA THR A 42 -20.39 16.93 -19.27
C THR A 42 -21.49 17.26 -18.25
N VAL A 43 -21.19 18.17 -17.31
CA VAL A 43 -22.17 18.74 -16.37
C VAL A 43 -23.18 19.62 -17.12
N GLN A 44 -22.74 20.43 -18.09
CA GLN A 44 -23.65 21.22 -18.94
C GLN A 44 -24.51 20.34 -19.87
N ALA A 45 -23.96 19.29 -20.46
CA ALA A 45 -24.71 18.36 -21.31
C ALA A 45 -25.74 17.53 -20.51
N ALA A 46 -25.43 17.16 -19.27
CA ALA A 46 -26.38 16.53 -18.35
C ALA A 46 -27.54 17.45 -17.96
N VAL A 47 -27.34 18.78 -18.00
CA VAL A 47 -28.39 19.79 -17.81
C VAL A 47 -29.24 19.97 -19.08
N GLU A 48 -28.64 19.87 -20.28
CA GLU A 48 -29.37 19.99 -21.56
C GLU A 48 -30.14 18.70 -21.96
N GLU A 49 -29.70 17.50 -21.59
CA GLU A 49 -30.40 16.22 -21.92
C GLU A 49 -31.77 16.10 -21.20
N ILE A 50 -32.05 16.97 -20.22
CA ILE A 50 -33.29 17.02 -19.44
C ILE A 50 -34.33 17.95 -20.11
N ALA A 51 -33.97 18.63 -21.21
CA ALA A 51 -34.69 19.81 -21.70
C ALA A 51 -36.14 19.61 -22.24
N PRO A 52 -36.54 18.60 -23.03
CA PRO A 52 -37.83 18.74 -23.73
C PRO A 52 -39.06 18.38 -22.88
N THR A 53 -38.89 17.79 -21.69
CA THR A 53 -40.04 17.35 -20.85
C THR A 53 -40.18 18.13 -19.54
N VAL A 54 -39.22 19.01 -19.23
CA VAL A 54 -39.15 19.74 -17.95
C VAL A 54 -39.39 21.25 -18.11
N GLN A 55 -39.66 21.72 -19.35
CA GLN A 55 -39.90 23.15 -19.60
C GLN A 55 -41.27 23.69 -19.14
N ALA A 56 -42.21 22.82 -18.78
CA ALA A 56 -43.51 23.22 -18.23
C ALA A 56 -43.62 23.08 -16.69
N ALA A 57 -42.61 22.49 -16.02
CA ALA A 57 -42.65 22.21 -14.59
C ALA A 57 -41.57 22.93 -13.77
N VAL A 58 -40.72 23.76 -14.40
CA VAL A 58 -39.59 24.45 -13.72
C VAL A 58 -39.96 25.79 -13.08
N GLU A 59 -41.08 26.43 -13.47
CA GLU A 59 -41.45 27.71 -12.85
C GLU A 59 -41.87 27.58 -11.36
N GLU A 60 -42.14 26.37 -10.86
CA GLU A 60 -42.56 26.16 -9.46
C GLU A 60 -41.44 25.67 -8.52
N ILE A 61 -40.29 25.18 -9.05
CA ILE A 61 -39.27 24.46 -8.25
C ILE A 61 -37.88 25.11 -8.29
N ALA A 62 -37.71 26.19 -9.06
CA ALA A 62 -36.49 27.01 -9.09
C ALA A 62 -35.96 27.43 -7.69
N PRO A 63 -36.80 27.89 -6.73
CA PRO A 63 -36.27 28.29 -5.42
C PRO A 63 -35.75 27.10 -4.59
N THR A 64 -36.23 25.88 -4.83
CA THR A 64 -35.86 24.69 -4.04
C THR A 64 -34.50 24.12 -4.45
N VAL A 65 -34.17 24.17 -5.74
CA VAL A 65 -32.85 23.74 -6.26
C VAL A 65 -31.77 24.76 -5.89
N GLN A 66 -32.09 26.05 -5.94
CA GLN A 66 -31.15 27.10 -5.55
C GLN A 66 -30.88 27.09 -4.03
N ALA A 67 -31.91 26.85 -3.21
CA ALA A 67 -31.74 26.65 -1.77
C ALA A 67 -30.90 25.39 -1.45
N ALA A 68 -31.08 24.29 -2.20
CA ALA A 68 -30.28 23.08 -2.01
C ALA A 68 -28.80 23.28 -2.39
N VAL A 69 -28.50 24.16 -3.35
CA VAL A 69 -27.13 24.52 -3.74
C VAL A 69 -26.49 25.49 -2.74
N GLU A 70 -27.26 26.43 -2.17
CA GLU A 70 -26.80 27.29 -1.09
C GLU A 70 -26.55 26.53 0.22
N GLU A 71 -27.30 25.44 0.49
CA GLU A 71 -27.15 24.64 1.70
C GLU A 71 -25.87 23.77 1.69
N ILE A 72 -25.43 23.31 0.51
CA ILE A 72 -24.21 22.50 0.34
C ILE A 72 -22.93 23.33 0.16
N ALA A 73 -23.03 24.61 -0.19
CA ALA A 73 -21.90 25.52 -0.31
C ALA A 73 -21.02 25.60 0.96
N PRO A 74 -21.56 25.81 2.18
CA PRO A 74 -20.74 25.88 3.38
C PRO A 74 -20.06 24.55 3.72
N THR A 75 -20.63 23.40 3.33
CA THR A 75 -20.03 22.08 3.55
C THR A 75 -18.85 21.82 2.62
N VAL A 76 -18.94 22.28 1.37
CA VAL A 76 -17.83 22.18 0.40
C VAL A 76 -16.67 23.11 0.77
N GLU A 77 -16.97 24.31 1.27
CA GLU A 77 -15.96 25.27 1.72
C GLU A 77 -15.27 24.81 3.02
N ALA A 78 -16.02 24.20 3.96
CA ALA A 78 -15.45 23.57 5.14
C ALA A 78 -14.55 22.38 4.78
N ALA A 79 -14.99 21.50 3.88
CA ALA A 79 -14.18 20.38 3.40
C ALA A 79 -12.90 20.86 2.67
N ALA A 80 -12.95 21.96 1.93
CA ALA A 80 -11.77 22.54 1.30
C ALA A 80 -10.78 23.12 2.33
N THR A 81 -11.29 23.69 3.43
CA THR A 81 -10.46 24.21 4.53
C THR A 81 -9.80 23.08 5.31
N ASP A 82 -10.55 22.02 5.64
CA ASP A 82 -10.01 20.84 6.33
C ASP A 82 -8.93 20.13 5.49
N VAL A 83 -9.14 20.08 4.17
CA VAL A 83 -8.14 19.54 3.23
C VAL A 83 -6.92 20.46 3.16
N ALA A 84 -7.09 21.79 3.18
CA ALA A 84 -5.97 22.72 3.18
C ALA A 84 -5.14 22.61 4.49
N GLU A 85 -5.81 22.51 5.64
CA GLU A 85 -5.16 22.35 6.94
C GLU A 85 -4.44 21.00 7.07
N ALA A 86 -5.06 19.92 6.58
CA ALA A 86 -4.42 18.60 6.51
C ALA A 86 -3.23 18.56 5.54
N VAL A 87 -3.28 19.32 4.44
CA VAL A 87 -2.15 19.45 3.52
C VAL A 87 -1.02 20.25 4.18
N GLU A 88 -1.33 21.26 4.98
CA GLU A 88 -0.33 22.05 5.70
C GLU A 88 0.34 21.24 6.83
N GLU A 89 -0.41 20.37 7.52
CA GLU A 89 0.13 19.44 8.54
C GLU A 89 1.01 18.34 7.91
N VAL A 90 0.68 17.87 6.70
CA VAL A 90 1.51 16.90 5.94
C VAL A 90 2.74 17.55 5.30
N MET A 91 2.77 18.89 5.20
CA MET A 91 3.88 19.67 4.65
C MET A 91 4.92 20.11 5.71
N GLU A 92 4.71 19.81 7.00
CA GLU A 92 5.84 19.85 7.94
C GLU A 92 6.85 18.79 7.50
N GLU A 93 7.99 19.23 6.98
CA GLU A 93 9.08 18.35 6.58
C GLU A 93 9.39 17.39 7.73
N PRO A 94 9.44 16.07 7.49
CA PRO A 94 9.94 15.16 8.49
C PRO A 94 11.34 15.66 8.84
N THR A 95 11.52 16.02 10.11
CA THR A 95 12.84 16.40 10.61
C THR A 95 13.77 15.25 10.28
N GLU A 96 14.75 15.46 9.40
CA GLU A 96 15.75 14.46 9.03
C GLU A 96 16.51 14.07 10.30
N GLU A 97 15.98 13.10 11.04
CA GLU A 97 16.72 12.38 12.07
C GLU A 97 18.02 11.91 11.42
N PRO A 98 19.19 12.09 12.09
CA PRO A 98 20.46 11.72 11.51
C PRO A 98 20.39 10.24 11.13
N MET A 99 20.44 9.96 9.83
CA MET A 99 20.46 8.60 9.30
C MET A 99 21.64 7.89 9.97
N GLU A 100 21.35 6.88 10.80
CA GLU A 100 22.38 6.09 11.47
C GLU A 100 23.44 5.68 10.45
N GLU A 101 24.71 5.93 10.79
CA GLU A 101 25.83 5.66 9.89
C GLU A 101 25.80 4.18 9.50
N MET A 102 25.71 3.88 8.19
CA MET A 102 25.67 2.49 7.73
C MET A 102 26.84 1.71 8.32
N ARG A 103 26.56 0.59 8.99
CA ARG A 103 27.58 -0.29 9.59
C ARG A 103 28.73 -0.49 8.59
N THR A 104 30.01 -0.41 9.00
CA THR A 104 31.17 -0.58 8.07
C THR A 104 32.18 -1.68 8.46
N ASP A 105 31.94 -2.37 9.57
CA ASP A 105 32.71 -3.53 10.05
C ASP A 105 32.83 -4.72 9.09
N ASN A 106 33.92 -5.47 9.20
CA ASN A 106 34.09 -6.77 8.55
C ASN A 106 33.45 -7.85 9.44
N LEU A 107 32.71 -8.78 8.83
CA LEU A 107 31.93 -9.84 9.49
C LEU A 107 32.48 -11.24 9.20
N ASP A 108 33.77 -11.35 8.82
CA ASP A 108 34.43 -12.63 8.55
C ASP A 108 34.21 -13.66 9.67
N GLY A 109 33.65 -14.81 9.30
CA GLY A 109 33.39 -15.92 10.22
C GLY A 109 32.03 -15.86 10.94
N GLU A 110 31.25 -14.80 10.71
CA GLU A 110 29.86 -14.71 11.16
C GLU A 110 28.90 -15.39 10.18
N ILE A 111 27.69 -15.69 10.67
CA ILE A 111 26.57 -16.20 9.87
C ILE A 111 25.40 -15.22 10.02
N ILE A 112 24.85 -14.79 8.89
CA ILE A 112 23.61 -14.03 8.82
C ILE A 112 22.50 -14.99 8.43
N THR A 113 21.54 -15.18 9.32
CA THR A 113 20.41 -16.09 9.08
C THR A 113 19.18 -15.30 8.65
N PHE A 114 18.57 -15.73 7.56
CA PHE A 114 17.25 -15.26 7.13
C PHE A 114 16.21 -16.34 7.38
N TYR A 115 15.07 -15.93 7.93
CA TYR A 115 14.00 -16.86 8.28
C TYR A 115 12.83 -16.67 7.34
N HIS A 116 12.24 -17.77 6.91
CA HIS A 116 11.08 -17.73 6.04
C HIS A 116 10.17 -18.92 6.31
N PHE A 117 8.88 -18.71 6.14
CA PHE A 117 7.90 -19.77 6.34
C PHE A 117 6.72 -19.58 5.42
N GLY A 118 6.14 -20.70 5.02
CA GLY A 118 4.98 -20.73 4.16
C GLY A 118 4.68 -22.14 3.71
N ASP A 119 3.74 -22.27 2.79
CA ASP A 119 3.15 -23.56 2.48
C ASP A 119 3.94 -24.32 1.40
N LEU A 120 4.62 -25.41 1.79
CA LEU A 120 5.40 -26.28 0.93
C LEU A 120 4.78 -27.67 0.69
N SER A 121 3.84 -28.12 1.54
CA SER A 121 3.16 -29.41 1.35
C SER A 121 1.62 -29.36 1.29
N GLY A 122 1.03 -28.18 1.35
CA GLY A 122 -0.38 -27.87 1.19
C GLY A 122 -0.72 -27.24 -0.19
N PRO A 123 -1.83 -26.49 -0.29
CA PRO A 123 -2.38 -26.02 -1.57
C PRO A 123 -1.50 -25.03 -2.34
N LEU A 124 -0.62 -24.29 -1.67
CA LEU A 124 0.29 -23.31 -2.28
C LEU A 124 1.69 -23.89 -2.57
N ALA A 125 1.93 -25.17 -2.28
CA ALA A 125 3.22 -25.83 -2.53
C ALA A 125 3.77 -25.61 -3.96
N GLY A 126 2.88 -25.60 -4.95
CA GLY A 126 3.23 -25.40 -6.36
C GLY A 126 3.82 -24.03 -6.69
N ILE A 127 3.57 -23.01 -5.85
CA ILE A 127 4.15 -21.67 -5.99
C ILE A 127 5.30 -21.42 -5.00
N THR A 128 5.24 -21.98 -3.79
CA THR A 128 6.25 -21.80 -2.76
C THR A 128 7.56 -22.53 -3.07
N GLY A 129 7.49 -23.75 -3.62
CA GLY A 129 8.68 -24.54 -3.94
C GLY A 129 9.69 -23.80 -4.84
N PRO A 130 9.26 -23.21 -5.98
CA PRO A 130 10.13 -22.37 -6.80
C PRO A 130 10.71 -21.15 -6.08
N LEU A 131 9.96 -20.50 -5.17
CA LEU A 131 10.47 -19.37 -4.39
C LEU A 131 11.62 -19.81 -3.48
N ILE A 132 11.45 -20.91 -2.74
CA ILE A 132 12.50 -21.47 -1.87
C ILE A 132 13.75 -21.83 -2.67
N ASN A 133 13.58 -22.43 -3.86
CA ASN A 133 14.71 -22.73 -4.74
C ASN A 133 15.44 -21.45 -5.15
N GLY A 134 14.71 -20.39 -5.49
CA GLY A 134 15.29 -19.07 -5.79
C GLY A 134 16.08 -18.48 -4.63
N PHE A 135 15.56 -18.57 -3.40
CA PHE A 135 16.30 -18.16 -2.19
C PHE A 135 17.60 -18.95 -2.03
N ASN A 136 17.54 -20.28 -2.14
CA ASN A 136 18.72 -21.14 -2.03
C ASN A 136 19.78 -20.82 -3.09
N ASP A 137 19.37 -20.64 -4.35
CA ASP A 137 20.28 -20.30 -5.45
C ASP A 137 20.93 -18.92 -5.22
N ALA A 138 20.16 -17.94 -4.74
CA ALA A 138 20.67 -16.61 -4.42
C ALA A 138 21.69 -16.64 -3.28
N VAL A 139 21.38 -17.36 -2.20
CA VAL A 139 22.28 -17.53 -1.04
C VAL A 139 23.57 -18.24 -1.46
N ALA A 140 23.47 -19.29 -2.27
CA ALA A 140 24.63 -19.99 -2.80
C ALA A 140 25.52 -19.05 -3.64
N ALA A 141 24.91 -18.21 -4.48
CA ALA A 141 25.64 -17.23 -5.29
C ALA A 141 26.33 -16.17 -4.42
N VAL A 142 25.63 -15.62 -3.42
CA VAL A 142 26.18 -14.63 -2.47
C VAL A 142 27.35 -15.21 -1.69
N ASN A 143 27.20 -16.41 -1.15
CA ASN A 143 28.26 -17.07 -0.38
C ASN A 143 29.48 -17.42 -1.24
N ALA A 144 29.26 -17.82 -2.49
CA ALA A 144 30.35 -18.07 -3.45
C ALA A 144 31.16 -16.81 -3.78
N ASP A 145 30.56 -15.62 -3.66
CA ASP A 145 31.21 -14.31 -3.84
C ASP A 145 31.81 -13.73 -2.55
N GLY A 146 31.92 -14.55 -1.50
CA GLY A 146 32.51 -14.14 -0.22
C GLY A 146 31.50 -13.67 0.83
N GLY A 147 30.21 -13.83 0.57
CA GLY A 147 29.14 -13.51 1.51
C GLY A 147 28.89 -12.01 1.67
N ILE A 148 28.16 -11.64 2.72
CA ILE A 148 27.86 -10.23 3.02
C ILE A 148 28.97 -9.73 3.95
N ARG A 149 29.95 -9.03 3.36
CA ARG A 149 31.09 -8.43 4.10
C ARG A 149 31.88 -9.47 4.91
N GLY A 150 32.06 -10.66 4.35
CA GLY A 150 32.76 -11.78 4.99
C GLY A 150 31.83 -12.76 5.72
N ALA A 151 30.62 -12.35 6.10
CA ALA A 151 29.66 -13.25 6.74
C ALA A 151 28.99 -14.17 5.71
N GLN A 152 28.89 -15.45 6.05
CA GLN A 152 28.10 -16.39 5.27
C GLN A 152 26.61 -16.17 5.54
N VAL A 153 25.78 -16.40 4.52
CA VAL A 153 24.34 -16.31 4.62
C VAL A 153 23.75 -17.71 4.75
N GLU A 154 22.80 -17.88 5.66
CA GLU A 154 21.97 -19.08 5.79
C GLU A 154 20.50 -18.72 5.66
N ILE A 155 19.69 -19.64 5.15
CA ILE A 155 18.23 -19.52 5.17
C ILE A 155 17.62 -20.69 5.95
N GLN A 156 16.63 -20.38 6.78
CA GLN A 156 15.88 -21.36 7.57
C GLN A 156 14.41 -21.33 7.17
N PHE A 157 13.91 -22.45 6.66
CA PHE A 157 12.53 -22.59 6.18
C PHE A 157 11.64 -23.43 7.12
N SER A 158 10.40 -23.01 7.33
CA SER A 158 9.34 -23.83 7.96
C SER A 158 8.13 -23.99 7.04
N ASP A 159 7.68 -25.24 6.88
CA ASP A 159 6.47 -25.55 6.12
C ASP A 159 5.21 -25.32 6.98
N THR A 160 4.39 -24.36 6.59
CA THR A 160 3.14 -24.03 7.31
C THR A 160 1.95 -24.84 6.84
N GLN A 161 2.00 -25.50 5.68
CA GLN A 161 0.87 -26.28 5.14
C GLN A 161 -0.42 -25.46 4.97
N SER A 162 -0.31 -24.13 4.81
CA SER A 162 -1.45 -23.18 4.87
C SER A 162 -2.20 -23.19 6.21
N SER A 163 -1.52 -23.53 7.31
CA SER A 163 -2.03 -23.52 8.68
C SER A 163 -1.47 -22.35 9.47
N VAL A 164 -2.37 -21.52 10.01
CA VAL A 164 -2.00 -20.40 10.89
C VAL A 164 -1.30 -20.90 12.16
N ASP A 165 -1.70 -22.04 12.71
CA ASP A 165 -1.06 -22.60 13.92
C ASP A 165 0.41 -22.98 13.65
N GLU A 166 0.71 -23.51 12.45
CA GLU A 166 2.08 -23.83 12.06
C GLU A 166 2.89 -22.57 11.77
N ALA A 167 2.28 -21.52 11.21
CA ALA A 167 2.92 -20.21 11.04
C ALA A 167 3.30 -19.59 12.40
N VAL A 168 2.40 -19.65 13.39
CA VAL A 168 2.69 -19.19 14.75
C VAL A 168 3.79 -20.04 15.39
N ALA A 169 3.75 -21.36 15.24
CA ALA A 169 4.80 -22.23 15.77
C ALA A 169 6.18 -21.98 15.13
N ALA A 170 6.22 -21.68 13.82
CA ALA A 170 7.44 -21.31 13.13
C ALA A 170 8.00 -19.97 13.66
N TYR A 171 7.13 -18.97 13.81
CA TYR A 171 7.50 -17.67 14.39
C TYR A 171 8.07 -17.83 15.79
N ASP A 172 7.33 -18.47 16.69
CA ASP A 172 7.73 -18.69 18.09
C ASP A 172 9.06 -19.44 18.18
N ARG A 173 9.28 -20.43 17.30
CA ARG A 173 10.56 -21.14 17.24
C ARG A 173 11.70 -20.19 16.89
N TYR A 174 11.57 -19.46 15.79
CA TYR A 174 12.65 -18.60 15.30
C TYR A 174 13.00 -17.49 16.29
N THR A 175 12.00 -16.82 16.87
CA THR A 175 12.25 -15.78 17.88
C THR A 175 12.74 -16.34 19.21
N SER A 176 12.53 -17.63 19.51
CA SER A 176 13.10 -18.28 20.70
C SER A 176 14.53 -18.79 20.51
N GLU A 177 14.93 -19.09 19.27
CA GLU A 177 16.25 -19.62 18.93
C GLU A 177 17.25 -18.51 18.59
N ASP A 178 16.76 -17.34 18.15
CA ASP A 178 17.55 -16.20 17.71
C ASP A 178 16.99 -14.88 18.27
N ASP A 179 17.74 -14.26 19.18
CA ASP A 179 17.38 -12.97 19.78
C ASP A 179 17.60 -11.79 18.80
N ASN A 180 18.13 -12.03 17.58
CA ASN A 180 18.49 -10.99 16.62
C ASN A 180 18.03 -11.33 15.19
N VAL A 181 16.75 -11.66 15.04
CA VAL A 181 16.11 -11.85 13.73
C VAL A 181 16.08 -10.54 12.95
N LEU A 182 16.81 -10.48 11.83
CA LEU A 182 16.89 -9.26 11.01
C LEU A 182 15.65 -8.99 10.16
N VAL A 183 15.04 -10.07 9.65
CA VAL A 183 13.87 -10.03 8.77
C VAL A 183 13.27 -11.43 8.69
N MET A 184 11.95 -11.50 8.56
CA MET A 184 11.25 -12.74 8.22
C MET A 184 10.48 -12.61 6.91
N PHE A 185 10.42 -13.68 6.12
CA PHE A 185 9.63 -13.72 4.90
C PHE A 185 8.41 -14.63 5.07
N THR A 186 7.25 -14.12 4.65
CA THR A 186 5.98 -14.88 4.64
C THR A 186 5.44 -15.00 3.22
N TYR A 187 4.84 -16.14 2.88
CA TYR A 187 4.33 -16.39 1.53
C TYR A 187 2.81 -16.41 1.45
N GLY A 188 2.14 -16.93 2.47
CA GLY A 188 0.67 -16.90 2.57
C GLY A 188 0.18 -15.60 3.21
N SER A 189 -0.86 -14.98 2.64
CA SER A 189 -1.49 -13.80 3.25
C SER A 189 -1.97 -14.06 4.68
N GLY A 190 -2.54 -15.25 4.94
CA GLY A 190 -3.02 -15.63 6.27
C GLY A 190 -1.91 -15.74 7.32
N ASP A 191 -0.70 -16.14 6.91
CA ASP A 191 0.46 -16.25 7.80
C ASP A 191 0.89 -14.83 8.26
N GLY A 192 1.04 -13.91 7.31
CA GLY A 192 1.41 -12.52 7.59
C GLY A 192 0.35 -11.75 8.39
N GLU A 193 -0.93 -11.92 8.05
CA GLU A 193 -2.04 -11.26 8.77
C GLU A 193 -2.15 -11.74 10.22
N ALA A 194 -1.96 -13.05 10.48
CA ALA A 194 -2.05 -13.60 11.82
C ALA A 194 -0.91 -13.11 12.74
N LEU A 195 0.24 -12.76 12.18
CA LEU A 195 1.45 -12.36 12.90
C LEU A 195 1.71 -10.85 12.83
N ALA A 196 0.91 -10.07 12.11
CA ALA A 196 1.08 -8.64 11.90
C ALA A 196 1.40 -7.86 13.18
N SER A 197 0.60 -8.03 14.23
CA SER A 197 0.84 -7.33 15.51
C SER A 197 2.12 -7.79 16.20
N ARG A 198 2.53 -9.06 16.04
CA ARG A 198 3.76 -9.57 16.64
C ARG A 198 5.00 -9.05 15.92
N PHE A 199 4.99 -9.00 14.59
CA PHE A 199 6.07 -8.35 13.83
C PHE A 199 6.28 -6.90 14.25
N VAL A 200 5.19 -6.16 14.50
CA VAL A 200 5.25 -4.78 15.00
C VAL A 200 5.75 -4.74 16.46
N GLU A 201 5.22 -5.59 17.34
CA GLU A 201 5.58 -5.62 18.77
C GLU A 201 7.04 -6.01 19.00
N ASP A 202 7.53 -6.98 18.24
CA ASP A 202 8.89 -7.52 18.35
C ASP A 202 9.89 -6.74 17.48
N GLU A 203 9.44 -5.71 16.74
CA GLU A 203 10.25 -4.89 15.85
C GLU A 203 11.00 -5.69 14.78
N ILE A 204 10.36 -6.75 14.25
CA ILE A 204 10.92 -7.63 13.23
C ILE A 204 10.29 -7.28 11.87
N PRO A 205 11.06 -6.77 10.89
CA PRO A 205 10.57 -6.52 9.55
C PRO A 205 10.02 -7.80 8.89
N SER A 206 8.86 -7.68 8.25
CA SER A 206 8.21 -8.78 7.54
C SER A 206 8.09 -8.47 6.05
N LEU A 207 8.73 -9.31 5.23
CA LEU A 207 8.65 -9.23 3.77
C LEU A 207 7.68 -10.29 3.25
N ALA A 208 6.48 -9.85 2.89
CA ALA A 208 5.43 -10.73 2.38
C ALA A 208 5.48 -10.88 0.85
N ALA A 209 5.40 -12.11 0.36
CA ALA A 209 5.02 -12.40 -1.03
C ALA A 209 3.50 -12.57 -1.21
N GLY A 210 2.75 -12.64 -0.09
CA GLY A 210 1.29 -12.66 -0.07
C GLY A 210 0.70 -11.30 -0.47
N LEU A 211 -0.51 -11.30 -1.02
CA LEU A 211 -1.19 -10.08 -1.49
C LEU A 211 -2.05 -9.43 -0.37
N SER A 212 -1.46 -9.21 0.81
CA SER A 212 -2.14 -8.52 1.92
C SER A 212 -1.44 -7.19 2.23
N SER A 213 -2.21 -6.11 2.25
CA SER A 213 -1.72 -4.81 2.72
C SER A 213 -1.48 -4.77 4.22
N VAL A 214 -1.97 -5.78 4.95
CA VAL A 214 -1.83 -5.94 6.41
C VAL A 214 -0.68 -6.91 6.72
N ALA A 215 0.23 -7.17 5.79
CA ALA A 215 1.36 -8.09 6.00
C ALA A 215 2.72 -7.47 5.65
N PHE A 216 2.76 -6.16 5.36
CA PHE A 216 3.99 -5.40 5.11
C PHE A 216 4.25 -4.49 6.31
N TYR A 217 5.29 -4.80 7.09
CA TYR A 217 5.71 -4.06 8.29
C TYR A 217 7.22 -4.05 8.43
#